data_AF-A0A1M5JYM4-F1
#
_entry.id   AF-A0A1M5JYM4-F1
#
_cell.length_a   1.000
_cell.length_b   1.000
_cell.length_c   1.000
_cell.angle_alpha   90.00
_cell.angle_beta   90.00
_cell.angle_gamma   90.00
#
_symmetry.space_group_name_H-M   'P 1'
#
loop_
_entity.id
_entity.type
_entity.pdbx_description
1 polymer ?
#
loop_
_entity_poly.entity_id
_entity_poly.type
_entity_poly.pdbx_seq_one_letter_code
_entity_poly.pdbx_strand_id
1 'polypeptide(L)'
;MGLKILKGIWFLSVIVVVIDVLYVYASLPEHVVIQEEATGMTAIGRDPFFYGAISFIILTNALVFLIGKVFAHRPDFRTWFYGFMVVLNFFFVMSLSFISLYNSNEKFDYSRIDFAIYGSVILIVVWALAWPVYSLYRKFTAKS
;
A
#
# COMPACT_ATOMS: atom_id res chain seq x y z
N MET A 1 10.32 20.24 10.07
CA MET A 1 9.02 20.56 9.42
C MET A 1 8.50 19.37 8.61
N GLY A 2 9.32 18.73 7.77
CA GLY A 2 8.94 17.56 6.95
C GLY A 2 8.26 16.42 7.71
N LEU A 3 8.77 16.01 8.88
CA LEU A 3 8.15 14.94 9.69
C LEU A 3 6.67 15.21 10.04
N LYS A 4 6.31 16.46 10.37
CA LYS A 4 4.91 16.80 10.72
C LYS A 4 4.00 16.71 9.50
N ILE A 5 4.49 17.19 8.35
CA ILE A 5 3.77 17.15 7.07
C ILE A 5 3.55 15.70 6.64
N LEU A 6 4.61 14.88 6.60
CA LEU A 6 4.52 13.49 6.19
C LEU A 6 3.66 12.65 7.14
N LYS A 7 3.68 12.95 8.44
CA LYS A 7 2.75 12.34 9.40
C LYS A 7 1.29 12.70 9.07
N GLY A 8 1.02 13.95 8.72
CA GLY A 8 -0.31 14.38 8.29
C GLY A 8 -0.77 13.70 6.99
N ILE A 9 0.10 13.66 5.98
CA ILE A 9 -0.18 12.98 4.71
C ILE A 9 -0.41 11.48 4.93
N TRP A 10 0.40 10.84 5.76
CA TRP A 10 0.17 9.45 6.16
C TRP A 10 -1.21 9.25 6.78
N PHE A 11 -1.59 10.08 7.75
CA PHE A 11 -2.91 9.98 8.37
C PHE A 11 -4.05 10.13 7.34
N LEU A 12 -3.95 11.10 6.42
CA LEU A 12 -4.90 11.25 5.33
C LEU A 12 -4.93 10.02 4.41
N SER A 13 -3.78 9.44 4.09
CA SER A 13 -3.70 8.22 3.27
C SER A 13 -4.39 7.03 3.94
N VAL A 14 -4.33 6.91 5.27
CA VAL A 14 -5.08 5.88 6.02
C VAL A 14 -6.58 6.08 5.86
N ILE A 15 -7.07 7.33 5.96
CA ILE A 15 -8.49 7.63 5.74
C ILE A 15 -8.93 7.21 4.33
N VAL A 16 -8.13 7.55 3.32
CA VAL A 16 -8.40 7.16 1.93
C VAL A 16 -8.47 5.63 1.79
N VAL A 17 -7.51 4.90 2.36
CA VAL A 17 -7.53 3.42 2.35
C VAL A 17 -8.76 2.87 3.06
N VAL A 18 -9.17 3.43 4.18
CA VAL A 18 -10.38 2.98 4.90
C VAL A 18 -11.63 3.19 4.03
N ILE A 19 -11.75 4.35 3.39
CA ILE A 19 -12.87 4.63 2.49
C ILE A 19 -12.87 3.65 1.31
N ASP A 20 -11.71 3.43 0.68
CA ASP A 20 -11.55 2.50 -0.44
C ASP A 20 -11.90 1.06 -0.05
N VAL A 21 -11.40 0.57 1.10
CA VAL A 21 -11.71 -0.77 1.63
C VAL A 21 -13.21 -0.96 1.84
N LEU A 22 -13.91 0.04 2.41
CA LEU A 22 -15.35 -0.02 2.61
C LEU A 22 -16.13 0.03 1.29
N TYR A 23 -15.66 0.85 0.34
CA TYR A 23 -16.24 0.95 -1.00
C TYR A 23 -16.10 -0.38 -1.76
N VAL A 24 -14.90 -0.95 -1.76
CA VAL A 24 -14.59 -2.24 -2.41
C VAL A 24 -15.39 -3.37 -1.76
N TYR A 25 -15.55 -3.39 -0.44
CA TYR A 25 -16.41 -4.37 0.21
C TYR A 25 -17.86 -4.29 -0.28
N ALA A 26 -18.40 -3.07 -0.45
CA ALA A 26 -19.76 -2.87 -0.92
C ALA A 26 -19.95 -3.24 -2.40
N SER A 27 -18.90 -3.14 -3.22
CA SER A 27 -18.96 -3.48 -4.65
C SER A 27 -18.71 -4.96 -4.95
N LEU A 28 -18.06 -5.70 -4.04
CA LEU A 28 -17.67 -7.09 -4.30
C LEU A 28 -18.87 -8.07 -4.28
N PRO A 29 -18.88 -9.05 -5.19
CA PRO A 29 -19.84 -10.16 -5.18
C PRO A 29 -19.59 -11.11 -4.00
N GLU A 30 -20.49 -12.07 -3.76
CA GLU A 30 -20.39 -13.04 -2.65
C GLU A 30 -19.10 -13.88 -2.71
N HIS A 31 -18.67 -14.22 -3.92
CA HIS A 31 -17.42 -14.93 -4.19
C HIS A 31 -16.44 -14.05 -4.95
N VAL A 32 -15.28 -13.80 -4.34
CA VAL A 32 -14.19 -13.01 -4.90
C VAL A 32 -13.18 -13.95 -5.55
N VAL A 33 -13.05 -13.83 -6.87
CA VAL A 33 -12.06 -14.49 -7.70
C VAL A 33 -10.70 -13.88 -7.43
N ILE A 34 -9.73 -14.71 -7.04
CA ILE A 34 -8.34 -14.28 -6.80
C ILE A 34 -7.43 -14.83 -7.90
N GLN A 35 -7.77 -15.99 -8.45
CA GLN A 35 -6.96 -16.65 -9.45
C GLN A 35 -7.83 -17.48 -10.40
N GLU A 36 -7.55 -17.34 -11.68
CA GLU A 36 -8.14 -18.13 -12.75
C GLU A 36 -7.01 -18.94 -13.39
N GLU A 37 -6.98 -20.25 -13.15
CA GLU A 37 -6.03 -21.18 -13.76
C GLU A 37 -6.70 -21.93 -14.92
N ALA A 38 -5.90 -22.46 -15.84
CA ALA A 38 -6.39 -23.26 -16.97
C ALA A 38 -7.21 -24.50 -16.55
N THR A 39 -7.06 -24.97 -15.30
CA THR A 39 -7.73 -26.14 -14.74
C THR A 39 -8.74 -25.82 -13.63
N GLY A 40 -8.94 -24.55 -13.27
CA GLY A 40 -9.88 -24.20 -12.21
C GLY A 40 -9.83 -22.75 -11.77
N MET A 41 -10.89 -22.33 -11.07
CA MET A 41 -11.08 -20.98 -10.55
C MET A 41 -11.02 -21.01 -9.03
N THR A 42 -10.11 -20.24 -8.44
CA THR A 42 -10.01 -20.10 -6.99
C THR A 42 -10.72 -18.83 -6.56
N ALA A 43 -11.85 -19.01 -5.87
CA ALA A 43 -12.62 -17.94 -5.28
C ALA A 43 -12.72 -18.10 -3.77
N ILE A 44 -12.73 -16.99 -3.04
CA ILE A 44 -12.98 -16.95 -1.60
C ILE A 44 -14.23 -16.14 -1.30
N GLY A 45 -14.82 -16.32 -0.12
CA GLY A 45 -15.92 -15.47 0.31
C GLY A 45 -15.49 -14.01 0.41
N ARG A 46 -16.42 -13.08 0.13
CA ARG A 46 -16.21 -11.64 0.31
C ARG A 46 -15.78 -11.27 1.72
N ASP A 47 -16.44 -11.84 2.72
CA ASP A 47 -16.19 -11.51 4.13
C ASP A 47 -14.76 -11.90 4.58
N PRO A 48 -14.28 -13.14 4.34
CA PRO A 48 -12.89 -13.47 4.68
C PRO A 48 -11.87 -12.66 3.86
N PHE A 49 -12.15 -12.33 2.59
CA PHE A 49 -11.29 -11.42 1.82
C PHE A 49 -11.18 -10.06 2.51
N PHE A 50 -12.33 -9.46 2.85
CA PHE A 50 -12.40 -8.16 3.49
C PHE A 50 -11.71 -8.13 4.85
N TYR A 51 -12.02 -9.09 5.72
CA TYR A 51 -11.40 -9.16 7.05
C TYR A 51 -9.89 -9.44 6.97
N GLY A 52 -9.44 -10.23 5.98
CA GLY A 52 -8.02 -10.41 5.69
C GLY A 52 -7.35 -9.10 5.27
N ALA A 53 -7.93 -8.39 4.30
CA ALA A 53 -7.39 -7.14 3.77
C ALA A 53 -7.32 -6.04 4.85
N ILE A 54 -8.40 -5.81 5.60
CA ILE A 54 -8.43 -4.78 6.64
C ILE A 54 -7.44 -5.10 7.77
N SER A 55 -7.32 -6.37 8.16
CA SER A 55 -6.36 -6.80 9.19
C SER A 55 -4.93 -6.54 8.74
N PHE A 56 -4.60 -6.89 7.50
CA PHE A 56 -3.28 -6.66 6.93
C PHE A 56 -2.92 -5.17 6.84
N ILE A 57 -3.88 -4.33 6.43
CA ILE A 57 -3.73 -2.87 6.36
C ILE A 57 -3.51 -2.27 7.75
N ILE A 58 -4.29 -2.69 8.74
CA ILE A 58 -4.16 -2.23 10.13
C ILE A 58 -2.79 -2.61 10.68
N LEU A 59 -2.37 -3.87 10.54
CA LEU A 59 -1.07 -4.34 11.01
C LEU A 59 0.08 -3.57 10.37
N THR A 60 0.00 -3.37 9.04
CA THR A 60 1.00 -2.60 8.30
C THR A 60 1.05 -1.16 8.80
N ASN A 61 -0.09 -0.47 8.91
CA ASN A 61 -0.14 0.92 9.38
C ASN A 61 0.26 1.08 10.85
N ALA A 62 0.02 0.07 11.69
CA ALA A 62 0.44 0.07 13.09
C ALA A 62 1.98 0.11 13.26
N LEU A 63 2.75 -0.33 12.25
CA LEU A 63 4.22 -0.28 12.28
C LEU A 63 4.75 1.14 12.46
N VAL A 64 4.00 2.16 12.07
CA VAL A 64 4.35 3.58 12.28
C VAL A 64 4.54 3.90 13.76
N PHE A 65 3.72 3.32 14.63
CA PHE A 65 3.83 3.52 16.08
C PHE A 65 5.07 2.81 16.63
N LEU A 66 5.34 1.59 16.15
CA LEU A 66 6.53 0.82 16.52
C LEU A 66 7.81 1.58 16.12
N ILE A 67 7.90 2.02 14.87
CA ILE A 67 9.04 2.80 14.36
C ILE A 67 9.17 4.14 15.08
N GLY A 68 8.03 4.78 15.39
CA GLY A 68 8.01 6.01 16.18
C GLY A 68 8.67 5.84 17.57
N LYS A 69 8.51 4.67 18.19
CA LYS A 69 9.12 4.34 19.48
C LYS A 69 10.58 3.90 19.35
N VAL A 70 10.88 2.96 18.45
CA VAL A 70 12.23 2.38 18.28
C VAL A 70 13.23 3.42 17.74
N PHE A 71 12.80 4.28 16.81
CA PHE A 71 13.66 5.25 16.14
C PHE A 71 13.37 6.69 16.59
N ALA A 72 12.94 6.88 17.84
CA ALA A 72 12.53 8.19 18.38
C ALA A 72 13.55 9.32 18.11
N HIS A 73 14.85 9.00 18.25
CA HIS A 73 15.98 9.93 18.08
C HIS A 73 16.49 10.07 16.63
N ARG A 74 15.84 9.43 15.65
CA ARG A 74 16.21 9.51 14.22
C ARG A 74 15.07 10.09 13.39
N PRO A 75 14.87 11.43 13.43
CA PRO A 75 13.76 12.08 12.73
C PRO A 75 13.80 11.88 11.21
N ASP A 76 14.98 11.77 10.62
CA ASP A 76 15.16 11.55 9.17
C ASP A 76 14.58 10.19 8.74
N PHE A 77 14.95 9.12 9.47
CA PHE A 77 14.46 7.77 9.18
C PHE A 77 12.93 7.70 9.36
N ARG A 78 12.42 8.31 10.43
CA ARG A 78 10.98 8.38 10.66
C ARG A 78 10.27 9.09 9.51
N THR A 79 10.83 10.20 9.03
CA THR A 79 10.25 10.96 7.90
C THR A 79 10.20 10.10 6.63
N TRP A 80 11.28 9.38 6.32
CA TRP A 80 11.30 8.42 5.21
C TRP A 80 10.24 7.32 5.40
N PHE A 81 10.15 6.74 6.60
CA PHE A 81 9.21 5.68 6.90
C PHE A 81 7.74 6.14 6.75
N TYR A 82 7.39 7.33 7.23
CA TYR A 82 6.06 7.91 6.98
C TYR A 82 5.78 8.03 5.47
N GLY A 83 6.76 8.48 4.67
CA GLY A 83 6.63 8.50 3.21
C GLY A 83 6.43 7.11 2.60
N PHE A 84 7.19 6.11 3.07
CA PHE A 84 7.04 4.72 2.63
C PHE A 84 5.63 4.18 2.92
N MET A 85 5.08 4.50 4.09
CA MET A 85 3.73 4.09 4.48
C MET A 85 2.65 4.76 3.62
N VAL A 86 2.85 6.01 3.20
CA VAL A 86 1.95 6.67 2.22
C VAL A 86 1.97 5.93 0.89
N VAL A 87 3.16 5.56 0.40
CA VAL A 87 3.31 4.81 -0.86
C VAL A 87 2.65 3.43 -0.77
N LEU A 88 2.81 2.72 0.36
CA LEU A 88 2.12 1.45 0.61
C LEU A 88 0.61 1.60 0.64
N ASN A 89 0.09 2.64 1.31
CA ASN A 89 -1.34 2.91 1.34
C ASN A 89 -1.90 3.19 -0.05
N PHE A 90 -1.18 3.95 -0.87
CA PHE A 90 -1.55 4.15 -2.28
C PHE A 90 -1.59 2.82 -3.05
N PHE A 91 -0.61 1.94 -2.85
CA PHE A 91 -0.62 0.62 -3.47
C PHE A 91 -1.80 -0.25 -3.01
N PHE A 92 -2.19 -0.18 -1.73
CA PHE A 92 -3.38 -0.88 -1.23
C PHE A 92 -4.65 -0.43 -1.94
N VAL A 93 -4.84 0.90 -2.10
CA VAL A 93 -5.96 1.45 -2.87
C VAL A 93 -5.97 0.89 -4.29
N MET A 94 -4.82 0.96 -4.99
CA MET A 94 -4.72 0.46 -6.36
C MET A 94 -5.03 -1.04 -6.47
N SER A 95 -4.52 -1.84 -5.52
CA SER A 95 -4.69 -3.29 -5.52
C SER A 95 -6.14 -3.68 -5.23
N LEU A 96 -6.78 -3.07 -4.24
CA LEU A 96 -8.17 -3.34 -3.89
C LEU A 96 -9.13 -2.87 -4.97
N SER A 97 -8.91 -1.67 -5.53
CA SER A 97 -9.65 -1.16 -6.67
C SER A 97 -9.54 -2.10 -7.88
N PHE A 98 -8.34 -2.62 -8.17
CA PHE A 98 -8.16 -3.60 -9.23
C PHE A 98 -8.94 -4.90 -8.97
N ILE A 99 -8.86 -5.45 -7.76
CA ILE A 99 -9.61 -6.66 -7.40
C ILE A 99 -11.10 -6.43 -7.55
N SER A 100 -11.62 -5.27 -7.12
CA SER A 100 -13.02 -4.91 -7.32
C SER A 100 -13.41 -4.85 -8.79
N LEU A 101 -12.59 -4.25 -9.65
CA LEU A 101 -12.87 -4.12 -11.08
C LEU A 101 -12.80 -5.48 -11.78
N TYR A 102 -11.84 -6.33 -11.42
CA TYR A 102 -11.71 -7.69 -11.94
C TYR A 102 -12.92 -8.57 -11.56
N ASN A 103 -13.46 -8.37 -10.36
CA ASN A 103 -14.63 -9.08 -9.85
C ASN A 103 -15.97 -8.42 -10.19
N SER A 104 -15.96 -7.36 -11.00
CA SER A 104 -17.18 -6.71 -11.44
C SER A 104 -17.82 -7.48 -12.59
N ASN A 105 -19.15 -7.39 -12.73
CA ASN A 105 -19.87 -7.97 -13.86
C ASN A 105 -19.76 -7.15 -15.15
N GLU A 106 -18.96 -6.08 -15.14
CA GLU A 106 -18.78 -5.16 -16.27
C GLU A 106 -17.52 -5.54 -17.07
N LYS A 107 -17.60 -5.43 -18.40
CA LYS A 107 -16.44 -5.65 -19.27
C LYS A 107 -15.57 -4.41 -19.29
N PHE A 108 -14.61 -4.35 -18.37
CA PHE A 108 -13.61 -3.28 -18.35
C PHE A 108 -12.45 -3.57 -19.31
N ASP A 109 -11.94 -2.50 -19.93
CA ASP A 109 -10.67 -2.55 -20.65
C ASP A 109 -9.52 -2.31 -19.66
N TYR A 110 -8.80 -3.38 -19.33
CA TYR A 110 -7.72 -3.37 -18.35
C TYR A 110 -6.39 -2.84 -18.91
N SER A 111 -6.28 -2.59 -20.22
CA SER A 111 -5.02 -2.20 -20.87
C SER A 111 -4.41 -0.89 -20.36
N ARG A 112 -5.22 -0.04 -19.70
CA ARG A 112 -4.75 1.22 -19.09
C ARG A 112 -4.44 1.10 -17.60
N ILE A 113 -4.87 0.02 -16.94
CA ILE A 113 -4.72 -0.19 -15.49
C ILE A 113 -3.33 -0.75 -15.17
N ASP A 114 -2.73 -1.49 -16.12
CA ASP A 114 -1.37 -2.04 -16.04
C ASP A 114 -0.35 -0.97 -15.62
N PHE A 115 -0.43 0.23 -16.21
CA PHE A 115 0.46 1.34 -15.88
C PHE A 115 0.37 1.74 -14.41
N ALA A 116 -0.85 1.81 -13.86
CA ALA A 116 -1.07 2.21 -12.48
C ALA A 116 -0.62 1.12 -11.49
N ILE A 117 -0.85 -0.16 -11.82
CA ILE A 117 -0.38 -1.30 -11.02
C ILE A 117 1.14 -1.36 -11.03
N TYR A 118 1.77 -1.45 -12.20
CA TYR A 118 3.24 -1.50 -12.29
C TYR A 118 3.90 -0.25 -11.73
N GLY A 119 3.32 0.93 -11.98
CA GLY A 119 3.79 2.18 -11.43
C GLY A 119 3.79 2.19 -9.90
N SER A 120 2.73 1.69 -9.27
CA SER A 120 2.64 1.61 -7.80
C SER A 120 3.66 0.61 -7.20
N VAL A 121 3.89 -0.54 -7.85
CA VAL A 121 4.93 -1.51 -7.43
C VAL A 121 6.33 -0.90 -7.56
N ILE A 122 6.64 -0.27 -8.69
CA ILE A 122 7.92 0.41 -8.92
C ILE A 122 8.12 1.49 -7.86
N LEU A 123 7.08 2.27 -7.54
CA LEU A 123 7.15 3.32 -6.54
C LEU A 123 7.51 2.75 -5.16
N ILE A 124 6.92 1.61 -4.75
CA ILE A 124 7.29 0.92 -3.51
C ILE A 124 8.77 0.56 -3.52
N VAL A 125 9.26 -0.09 -4.59
CA VAL A 125 10.65 -0.55 -4.69
C VAL A 125 11.62 0.63 -4.62
N VAL A 126 11.37 1.67 -5.43
CA VAL A 126 12.19 2.88 -5.43
C VAL A 126 12.21 3.53 -4.05
N TRP A 127 11.06 3.65 -3.39
CA TRP A 127 10.97 4.28 -2.08
C TRP A 127 11.63 3.44 -0.98
N ALA A 128 11.51 2.12 -1.04
CA ALA A 128 12.18 1.19 -0.13
C ALA A 128 13.71 1.30 -0.24
N LEU A 129 14.23 1.42 -1.46
CA LEU A 129 15.67 1.53 -1.74
C LEU A 129 16.24 2.94 -1.48
N ALA A 130 15.39 3.98 -1.52
CA ALA A 130 15.83 5.37 -1.35
C ALA A 130 16.61 5.59 -0.05
N TRP A 131 16.18 5.01 1.06
CA TRP A 131 16.87 5.20 2.35
C TRP A 131 18.21 4.46 2.44
N PRO A 132 18.32 3.15 2.14
CA PRO A 132 19.60 2.45 2.06
C PRO A 132 20.60 3.18 1.17
N VAL A 133 20.20 3.58 -0.04
CA VAL A 133 21.05 4.29 -1.01
C VAL A 133 21.51 5.64 -0.45
N TYR A 134 20.59 6.45 0.09
CA TYR A 134 20.91 7.73 0.72
C TYR A 134 21.89 7.56 1.89
N SER A 135 21.69 6.53 2.71
CA SER A 135 22.53 6.26 3.87
C SER A 135 23.96 5.85 3.48
N LEU A 136 24.12 5.11 2.39
CA LEU A 136 25.42 4.73 1.82
C LEU A 136 26.12 5.94 1.22
N TYR A 137 25.41 6.70 0.37
CA TYR A 137 25.94 7.91 -0.24
C TYR A 137 26.52 8.88 0.80
N ARG A 138 25.77 9.15 1.88
CA ARG A 138 26.23 10.02 2.96
C ARG A 138 27.49 9.50 3.67
N LYS A 139 27.64 8.18 3.81
CA LYS A 139 28.84 7.59 4.42
C LYS A 139 30.09 7.75 3.56
N PHE A 140 29.93 7.69 2.24
CA PHE A 140 31.05 7.87 1.30
C PHE A 140 31.47 9.35 1.20
N THR A 141 30.53 10.28 1.16
CA THR A 141 30.83 11.72 1.05
C THR A 141 31.30 12.34 2.36
N ALA A 142 30.84 11.86 3.52
CA ALA A 142 31.31 12.37 4.82
C ALA A 142 32.72 11.85 5.22
N LYS A 143 33.30 10.93 4.44
CA LYS A 143 34.68 10.44 4.61
C LYS A 143 35.69 11.10 3.65
N SER A 144 35.22 11.96 2.75
CA SER A 144 36.06 12.79 1.87
C SER A 144 36.11 14.23 2.38
#